data_AF-A0A939FRE2-F1
#
_entry.id   AF-A0A939FRE2-F1
#
_cell.length_a   1.000
_cell.length_b   1.000
_cell.length_c   1.000
_cell.angle_alpha   90.00
_cell.angle_beta   90.00
_cell.angle_gamma   90.00
#
_symmetry.space_group_name_H-M   'P 1'
#
loop_
_entity.id
_entity.type
_entity.pdbx_description
1 polymer ?
#
loop_
_entity_poly.entity_id
_entity_poly.type
_entity_poly.pdbx_seq_one_letter_code
_entity_poly.pdbx_strand_id
1 'polypeptide(L)'
;MLVELDLFSGRPAPRWRLDPGAAEEFRTLTAALPPAGTASRPRTPGLGYRGFIVTDGDKVTRVFAGHVTEGTTPRADPDRTLEHWLLSRLPPLHHLRPMVTAALAENDRDG
;
A
#
# COMPACT_ATOMS: atom_id res chain seq x y z
N MET A 1 -9.23 -1.27 11.48
CA MET A 1 -8.14 -1.18 10.49
C MET A 1 -7.65 0.26 10.33
N LEU A 2 -6.37 0.50 10.63
CA LEU A 2 -5.67 1.78 10.47
C LEU A 2 -4.76 1.69 9.24
N VAL A 3 -4.78 2.70 8.38
CA VAL A 3 -3.89 2.83 7.24
C VAL A 3 -2.95 4.01 7.48
N GLU A 4 -1.67 3.80 7.20
CA GLU A 4 -0.63 4.82 7.20
C GLU A 4 0.02 4.85 5.80
N LEU A 5 0.15 6.05 5.23
CA LEU A 5 0.90 6.25 3.99
C LEU A 5 2.39 6.35 4.35
N ASP A 6 3.16 5.35 3.94
CA ASP A 6 4.62 5.36 4.17
C ASP A 6 5.28 6.26 3.13
N LEU A 7 5.56 7.50 3.55
CA LEU A 7 6.14 8.55 2.70
C LEU A 7 7.35 9.16 3.41
N PHE A 8 8.55 8.90 2.89
CA PHE A 8 9.77 9.48 3.43
C PHE A 8 9.99 10.89 2.87
N SER A 9 9.31 11.86 3.51
CA SER A 9 9.27 13.28 3.12
C SER A 9 9.74 14.25 4.23
N GLY A 10 10.12 13.72 5.40
CA GLY A 10 10.41 14.53 6.60
C GLY A 10 9.17 15.08 7.31
N ARG A 11 7.95 14.84 6.78
CA ARG A 11 6.67 15.16 7.41
C ARG A 11 6.09 13.92 8.11
N PRO A 12 5.22 14.10 9.13
CA PRO A 12 4.51 12.97 9.72
C PRO A 12 3.69 12.23 8.66
N ALA A 13 3.80 10.90 8.64
CA ALA A 13 3.04 10.04 7.76
C ALA A 13 1.54 10.19 8.03
N PRO A 14 0.71 10.50 7.02
CA PRO A 14 -0.71 10.64 7.23
C PRO A 14 -1.33 9.27 7.48
N ARG A 15 -2.27 9.25 8.42
CA ARG A 15 -2.96 8.03 8.86
C ARG A 15 -4.47 8.25 8.88
N TRP A 16 -5.21 7.23 8.48
CA TRP A 16 -6.67 7.25 8.51
C TRP A 16 -7.22 5.87 8.84
N ARG A 17 -8.43 5.82 9.39
CA ARG A 17 -9.11 4.56 9.66
C ARG A 17 -10.02 4.20 8.49
N LEU A 18 -10.05 2.93 8.14
CA LEU A 18 -11.05 2.39 7.24
C LEU A 18 -12.30 2.04 8.05
N ASP A 19 -13.47 2.41 7.53
CA ASP A 19 -14.75 1.97 8.05
C ASP A 19 -14.91 0.45 7.98
N PRO A 20 -15.79 -0.17 8.78
CA PRO A 20 -15.93 -1.63 8.87
C PRO A 20 -16.11 -2.32 7.50
N GLY A 21 -16.96 -1.76 6.63
CA GLY A 21 -17.18 -2.30 5.29
C GLY A 21 -15.94 -2.23 4.40
N ALA A 22 -15.19 -1.12 4.45
CA ALA A 22 -13.92 -1.00 3.72
C ALA A 22 -12.84 -1.93 4.29
N ALA A 23 -12.84 -2.15 5.61
CA ALA A 23 -11.94 -3.10 6.24
C ALA A 23 -12.24 -4.56 5.86
N GLU A 24 -13.51 -4.92 5.66
CA GLU A 24 -13.88 -6.23 5.08
C GLU A 24 -13.46 -6.35 3.63
N GLU A 25 -13.70 -5.33 2.80
CA GLU A 25 -13.28 -5.31 1.40
C GLU A 25 -11.76 -5.46 1.26
N PHE A 26 -10.98 -4.74 2.09
CA PHE A 26 -9.52 -4.88 2.12
C PHE A 26 -9.06 -6.31 2.46
N ARG A 27 -9.72 -6.96 3.44
CA ARG A 27 -9.42 -8.35 3.83
C ARG A 27 -9.71 -9.32 2.68
N THR A 28 -10.85 -9.14 2.01
CA THR A 28 -11.24 -9.95 0.84
C THR A 28 -10.25 -9.79 -0.31
N LEU A 29 -9.90 -8.56 -0.67
CA LEU A 29 -8.91 -8.27 -1.71
C LEU A 29 -7.54 -8.89 -1.38
N THR A 30 -7.08 -8.73 -0.13
CA THR A 30 -5.80 -9.28 0.32
C THR A 30 -5.78 -10.81 0.32
N ALA A 31 -6.89 -11.45 0.71
CA ALA A 31 -7.00 -12.91 0.75
C ALA A 31 -7.10 -13.53 -0.65
N ALA A 32 -7.60 -12.78 -1.64
CA ALA A 32 -7.70 -13.22 -3.03
C ALA A 32 -6.37 -13.17 -3.78
N LEU A 33 -5.34 -12.50 -3.24
CA LEU A 33 -4.05 -12.41 -3.90
C LEU A 33 -3.31 -13.76 -3.93
N PRO A 34 -2.67 -14.09 -5.06
CA PRO A 34 -1.78 -15.24 -5.12
C PRO A 34 -0.57 -15.05 -4.19
N PRO A 35 -0.01 -16.15 -3.65
CA PRO A 35 1.28 -16.09 -2.95
C PRO A 35 2.34 -15.49 -3.89
N ALA A 36 3.21 -14.64 -3.35
CA ALA A 36 4.33 -14.14 -4.14
C ALA A 36 5.24 -15.32 -4.47
N GLY A 37 5.48 -15.55 -5.76
CA GLY A 37 6.50 -16.50 -6.21
C GLY A 37 7.90 -16.03 -5.80
N THR A 38 8.93 -16.57 -6.42
CA THR A 38 10.33 -16.13 -6.24
C THR A 38 10.62 -14.74 -6.83
N ALA A 39 9.60 -13.93 -7.11
CA ALA A 39 9.76 -12.58 -7.60
C ALA A 39 10.57 -11.75 -6.59
N SER A 40 11.58 -11.05 -7.09
CA SER A 40 12.42 -10.18 -6.27
C SER A 40 11.56 -9.10 -5.62
N ARG A 41 11.68 -8.97 -4.30
CA ARG A 41 11.01 -7.90 -3.56
C ARG A 41 11.44 -6.55 -4.14
N PRO A 42 10.49 -5.63 -4.41
CA PRO A 42 10.80 -4.34 -5.00
C PRO A 42 11.72 -3.55 -4.05
N ARG A 43 12.69 -2.86 -4.65
CA ARG A 43 13.66 -2.07 -3.90
C ARG A 43 12.96 -0.82 -3.37
N THR A 44 12.81 -0.70 -2.05
CA THR A 44 12.24 0.50 -1.46
C THR A 44 13.16 1.70 -1.72
N PRO A 45 12.67 2.80 -2.32
CA PRO A 45 13.48 3.96 -2.61
C PRO A 45 13.91 4.68 -1.31
N GLY A 46 15.09 5.30 -1.37
CA GLY A 46 15.68 6.04 -0.23
C GLY A 46 14.85 7.28 0.17
N LEU A 47 14.14 7.89 -0.78
CA LEU A 47 13.28 9.07 -0.59
C LEU A 47 11.94 8.86 -1.32
N GLY A 48 10.88 9.50 -0.84
CA GLY A 48 9.57 9.49 -1.50
C GLY A 48 8.62 8.39 -1.02
N TYR A 49 7.72 7.96 -1.91
CA TYR A 49 6.66 6.99 -1.62
C TYR A 49 7.22 5.59 -1.44
N ARG A 50 6.81 4.93 -0.36
CA ARG A 50 7.26 3.59 0.03
C ARG A 50 6.11 2.61 0.22
N GLY A 51 4.89 3.01 -0.15
CA GLY A 51 3.72 2.18 -0.04
C GLY A 51 2.76 2.63 1.06
N PHE A 52 1.96 1.67 1.51
CA PHE A 52 1.03 1.80 2.61
C PHE A 52 1.31 0.74 3.66
N ILE A 53 1.10 1.12 4.92
CA ILE A 53 1.12 0.22 6.06
C ILE A 53 -0.31 0.14 6.59
N VAL A 54 -0.86 -1.06 6.60
CA VAL A 54 -2.22 -1.33 7.10
C VAL A 54 -2.11 -2.17 8.36
N THR A 55 -2.67 -1.66 9.46
CA THR A 55 -2.72 -2.33 10.76
C THR A 55 -4.14 -2.77 11.06
N ASP A 56 -4.34 -4.06 11.28
CA ASP A 56 -5.63 -4.66 11.65
C ASP A 56 -5.45 -5.57 12.89
N GLY A 57 -5.73 -5.01 14.07
CA GLY A 57 -5.36 -5.66 15.34
C GLY A 57 -3.84 -5.82 15.43
N ASP A 58 -3.38 -7.05 15.69
CA ASP A 58 -1.97 -7.42 15.72
C ASP A 58 -1.35 -7.67 14.33
N LYS A 59 -2.15 -7.64 13.27
CA LYS A 59 -1.67 -7.88 11.90
C LYS A 59 -1.18 -6.58 11.28
N VAL A 60 0.02 -6.64 10.71
CA VAL A 60 0.61 -5.55 9.93
C VAL A 60 0.83 -6.02 8.50
N THR A 61 0.18 -5.33 7.57
CA THR A 61 0.26 -5.57 6.14
C THR A 61 0.95 -4.39 5.45
N ARG A 62 2.01 -4.67 4.68
CA ARG A 62 2.70 -3.68 3.86
C ARG A 62 2.30 -3.87 2.40
N VAL A 63 1.88 -2.79 1.75
CA VAL A 63 1.47 -2.79 0.34
C VAL A 63 2.39 -1.83 -0.41
N PHE A 64 3.19 -2.34 -1.34
CA PHE A 64 4.15 -1.52 -2.09
C PHE A 64 4.58 -2.18 -3.40
N ALA A 65 4.54 -1.42 -4.50
CA ALA A 65 5.05 -1.81 -5.81
C ALA A 65 4.61 -3.23 -6.23
N GLY A 66 3.29 -3.46 -6.14
CA GLY A 66 2.65 -4.73 -6.49
C GLY A 66 2.98 -5.91 -5.59
N HIS A 67 3.50 -5.64 -4.38
CA HIS A 67 3.76 -6.64 -3.37
C HIS A 67 2.99 -6.34 -2.10
N VAL A 68 2.41 -7.39 -1.52
CA VAL A 68 1.66 -7.31 -0.27
C VAL A 68 2.25 -8.26 0.74
N THR A 69 2.83 -7.75 1.81
CA THR A 69 3.44 -8.56 2.87
C THR A 69 2.64 -8.46 4.14
N GLU A 70 1.94 -9.53 4.51
CA GLU A 70 1.25 -9.65 5.81
C GLU A 70 2.13 -10.51 6.73
N GLY A 71 2.73 -9.89 7.75
CA GLY A 71 3.70 -10.57 8.60
C GLY A 71 4.90 -11.13 7.80
N THR A 72 5.00 -12.46 7.69
CA THR A 72 6.05 -13.17 6.94
C THR A 72 5.59 -13.71 5.59
N THR A 73 4.32 -13.52 5.23
CA THR A 73 3.74 -14.11 4.01
C THR A 73 3.66 -13.04 2.92
N PRO A 74 4.55 -13.09 1.91
CA PRO A 74 4.44 -12.23 0.75
C PRO A 74 3.38 -12.76 -0.22
N ARG A 75 2.57 -11.84 -0.75
CA ARG A 75 1.56 -12.04 -1.79
C ARG A 75 1.86 -11.10 -2.95
N ALA A 76 1.59 -11.54 -4.17
CA ALA A 76 1.78 -10.74 -5.37
C ALA A 76 0.46 -10.04 -5.73
N ASP A 77 0.55 -8.75 -6.03
CA ASP A 77 -0.54 -7.90 -6.54
C ASP A 77 -0.01 -7.17 -7.79
N PRO A 78 0.22 -7.89 -8.90
CA PRO A 78 0.92 -7.34 -10.07
C PRO A 78 0.20 -6.13 -10.68
N ASP A 79 -1.14 -6.14 -10.64
CA ASP A 79 -1.99 -5.03 -11.09
C ASP A 79 -2.09 -3.88 -10.06
N ARG A 80 -1.40 -4.01 -8.91
CA ARG A 80 -1.35 -3.02 -7.82
C ARG A 80 -2.72 -2.60 -7.32
N THR A 81 -3.66 -3.54 -7.40
CA THR A 81 -5.07 -3.33 -7.10
C THR A 81 -5.23 -2.72 -5.71
N LEU A 82 -4.47 -3.18 -4.71
CA LEU A 82 -4.54 -2.67 -3.35
C LEU A 82 -3.92 -1.29 -3.19
N GLU A 83 -2.84 -0.95 -3.90
CA GLU A 83 -2.26 0.39 -3.86
C GLU A 83 -3.24 1.41 -4.44
N HIS A 84 -3.83 1.10 -5.61
CA HIS A 84 -4.84 1.94 -6.24
C HIS A 84 -6.10 2.07 -5.38
N TRP A 85 -6.54 0.96 -4.78
CA TRP A 85 -7.70 0.95 -3.90
C TRP A 85 -7.47 1.82 -2.64
N LEU A 86 -6.32 1.69 -1.98
CA LEU A 86 -5.97 2.52 -0.81
C LEU A 86 -5.86 3.99 -1.20
N LEU A 87 -5.29 4.30 -2.37
CA LEU A 87 -5.21 5.66 -2.90
C LEU A 87 -6.59 6.27 -3.15
N SER A 88 -7.56 5.49 -3.61
CA SER A 88 -8.93 5.98 -3.85
C SER A 88 -9.64 6.40 -2.57
N ARG A 89 -9.21 5.84 -1.42
CA ARG A 89 -9.77 6.08 -0.08
C ARG A 89 -8.93 7.04 0.76
N LEU A 90 -7.93 7.66 0.17
CA LEU A 90 -7.13 8.66 0.85
C LEU A 90 -8.05 9.82 1.26
N PRO A 91 -7.98 10.30 2.52
CA PRO A 91 -8.64 11.54 2.90
C PRO A 91 -8.15 12.68 2.00
N PRO A 92 -8.87 13.81 1.91
CA PRO A 92 -8.49 14.96 1.09
C PRO A 92 -7.17 15.59 1.55
N LEU A 93 -6.04 14.94 1.24
CA LEU A 93 -4.68 15.39 1.44
C LEU A 93 -4.21 16.02 0.13
N HIS A 94 -4.83 17.14 -0.23
CA HIS A 94 -4.67 17.82 -1.52
C HIS A 94 -3.20 18.06 -1.92
N HIS A 95 -2.29 18.17 -0.93
CA HIS A 95 -0.87 18.38 -1.16
C HIS A 95 -0.04 17.11 -1.37
N LEU A 96 -0.52 15.93 -0.95
CA LEU A 96 0.20 14.65 -1.08
C LEU A 96 -0.29 13.80 -2.25
N ARG A 97 -1.56 13.96 -2.62
CA ARG A 97 -2.19 13.22 -3.71
C ARG A 97 -1.38 13.24 -5.02
N PRO A 98 -0.90 14.39 -5.54
CA PRO A 98 -0.10 14.39 -6.78
C PRO A 98 1.24 13.66 -6.63
N MET A 99 1.87 13.68 -5.44
CA MET A 99 3.13 12.97 -5.21
C MET A 99 2.93 11.45 -5.22
N VAL A 100 1.88 10.96 -4.56
CA VAL A 100 1.59 9.52 -4.53
C VAL A 100 1.17 9.03 -5.91
N THR A 101 0.36 9.79 -6.64
CA THR A 101 -0.02 9.46 -8.03
C THR A 101 1.20 9.41 -8.95
N ALA A 102 2.14 10.37 -8.83
CA ALA A 102 3.38 10.36 -9.60
C ALA A 102 4.22 9.12 -9.29
N ALA A 103 4.41 8.78 -8.00
CA ALA A 103 5.20 7.63 -7.61
C ALA A 103 4.59 6.28 -8.05
N LEU A 104 3.27 6.15 -8.03
CA LEU A 104 2.59 4.96 -8.56
C LEU A 104 2.81 4.82 -10.08
N ALA A 105 2.77 5.94 -10.82
CA ALA A 105 3.03 5.96 -12.26
C ALA A 105 4.52 5.76 -12.62
N GLU A 106 5.45 6.15 -11.75
CA GLU A 106 6.88 5.85 -11.93
C GLU A 106 7.15 4.36 -11.71
N ASN A 107 6.62 3.80 -10.61
CA ASN A 107 6.76 2.37 -10.36
C ASN A 107 6.11 1.54 -11.49
N ASP A 108 5.01 2.00 -12.10
CA ASP A 108 4.28 1.27 -13.16
C ASP A 108 5.16 1.02 -14.40
N ARG A 109 6.14 1.89 -14.63
CA ARG A 109 7.09 1.76 -15.75
C ARG A 109 8.27 0.84 -15.47
N ASP A 110 8.48 0.43 -14.22
CA ASP A 110 9.60 -0.41 -13.77
C ASP A 110 9.18 -1.88 -13.52
N GLY A 111 7.89 -2.19 -13.71
CA GLY A 111 7.29 -3.53 -13.51
C GLY A 111 7.21 -4.36 -14.79
#